data_AF-A0A8T0Q8Z2-F1
#
_entry.id   AF-A0A8T0Q8Z2-F1
#
_cell.length_a   1.000
_cell.length_b   1.000
_cell.length_c   1.000
_cell.angle_alpha   90.00
_cell.angle_beta   90.00
_cell.angle_gamma   90.00
#
_symmetry.space_group_name_H-M   'P 1'
#
loop_
_entity.id
_entity.type
_entity.pdbx_description
1 polymer ?
#
loop_
_entity_poly.entity_id
_entity_poly.type
_entity_poly.pdbx_seq_one_letter_code
_entity_poly.pdbx_strand_id
1 'polypeptide(L)'
;MIRAYISFPAAFCDAIGLREASMITFKTSLSSTSSWQVRVLPYKNTSHQVGSVWKRFCRENEIKEGDVCTFNIVESLLWHVVVDRC
;
A
#
# COMPACT_ATOMS: atom_id res chain seq x y z
N MET A 1 -1.98 1.54 -18.03
CA MET A 1 -2.30 0.23 -17.39
C MET A 1 -1.69 0.20 -16.00
N ILE A 2 -2.45 -0.16 -14.96
CA ILE A 2 -1.93 -0.20 -13.58
C ILE A 2 -0.85 -1.27 -13.44
N ARG A 3 0.27 -0.91 -12.80
CA ARG A 3 1.38 -1.81 -12.54
C ARG A 3 0.94 -3.01 -11.70
N ALA A 4 1.62 -4.15 -11.88
CA ALA A 4 1.34 -5.36 -11.11
C ALA A 4 1.73 -5.28 -9.64
N TYR A 5 2.54 -4.28 -9.29
CA TYR A 5 3.05 -4.03 -7.96
C TYR A 5 3.17 -2.54 -7.70
N ILE A 6 3.27 -2.18 -6.43
CA ILE A 6 3.73 -0.86 -5.97
C ILE A 6 5.01 -1.03 -5.16
N SER A 7 5.89 -0.04 -5.21
CA SER A 7 7.16 -0.03 -4.50
C SER A 7 7.23 1.17 -3.55
N PHE A 8 7.60 0.91 -2.31
CA PHE A 8 7.86 1.92 -1.28
C PHE A 8 9.38 2.07 -1.08
N PRO A 9 9.93 3.28 -0.93
CA PRO A 9 11.35 3.47 -0.66
C PRO A 9 11.79 2.77 0.63
N ALA A 10 12.98 2.16 0.66
CA ALA A 10 13.50 1.52 1.89
C ALA A 10 13.55 2.49 3.07
N ALA A 11 14.04 3.73 2.85
CA ALA A 11 14.11 4.75 3.90
C ALA A 11 12.74 5.07 4.53
N PHE A 12 11.68 5.07 3.73
CA PHE A 12 10.32 5.26 4.25
C PHE A 12 9.90 4.06 5.10
N CYS A 13 10.11 2.84 4.62
CA CYS A 13 9.78 1.62 5.36
C CYS A 13 10.57 1.50 6.67
N ASP A 14 11.86 1.81 6.65
CA ASP A 14 12.72 1.79 7.83
C ASP A 14 12.26 2.80 8.89
N ALA A 15 11.87 4.01 8.46
CA ALA A 15 11.38 5.06 9.34
C ALA A 15 10.10 4.67 10.10
N ILE A 16 9.29 3.77 9.55
CA ILE A 16 8.06 3.28 10.17
C ILE A 16 8.19 1.86 10.75
N GLY A 17 9.42 1.33 10.80
CA GLY A 17 9.74 0.04 11.44
C GLY A 17 9.54 -1.20 10.57
N LEU A 18 9.29 -1.05 9.27
CA LEU A 18 9.14 -2.17 8.34
C LEU A 18 10.49 -2.61 7.79
N ARG A 19 11.15 -3.51 8.52
CA ARG A 19 12.48 -4.06 8.15
C ARG A 19 12.42 -5.45 7.51
N GLU A 20 11.33 -6.17 7.78
CA GLU A 20 11.11 -7.54 7.32
C GLU A 20 9.78 -7.65 6.58
N ALA A 21 9.55 -8.83 5.99
CA ALA A 21 8.29 -9.16 5.34
C ALA A 21 7.12 -8.97 6.31
N SER A 22 6.24 -8.02 6.01
CA SER A 22 5.18 -7.60 6.93
C SER A 22 3.81 -7.67 6.26
N MET A 23 2.78 -8.00 7.04
CA MET A 23 1.39 -7.94 6.59
C MET A 23 0.79 -6.61 7.03
N ILE A 24 0.42 -5.77 6.08
CA ILE A 24 -0.15 -4.44 6.32
C ILE A 24 -1.61 -4.45 5.94
N THR A 25 -2.43 -3.77 6.73
CA THR A 25 -3.85 -3.56 6.42
C THR A 25 -4.05 -2.20 5.78
N PHE A 26 -4.51 -2.18 4.54
CA PHE A 26 -4.99 -0.97 3.89
C PHE A 26 -6.48 -0.78 4.18
N LYS A 27 -6.88 0.45 4.50
CA LYS A 27 -8.27 0.88 4.58
C LYS A 27 -8.45 2.15 3.77
N THR A 28 -9.54 2.26 3.01
CA THR A 28 -9.91 3.52 2.32
C THR A 28 -10.81 4.40 3.18
N SER A 29 -11.57 3.77 4.09
CA SER A 29 -12.31 4.44 5.15
C SER A 29 -12.05 3.74 6.48
N LEU A 30 -11.60 4.49 7.49
CA LEU A 30 -11.27 3.95 8.81
C LEU A 30 -12.50 3.40 9.54
N SER A 31 -13.68 3.98 9.31
CA SER A 31 -14.96 3.53 9.88
C SER A 31 -15.59 2.34 9.15
N SER A 32 -15.10 2.00 7.95
CA SER A 32 -15.60 0.86 7.19
C SER A 32 -15.02 -0.48 7.65
N THR A 33 -15.75 -1.56 7.37
CA THR A 33 -15.26 -2.94 7.55
C THR A 33 -14.36 -3.39 6.40
N SER A 34 -14.43 -2.72 5.25
CA SER A 34 -13.61 -2.98 4.08
C SER A 34 -12.14 -2.76 4.39
N SER A 35 -11.32 -3.78 4.12
CA SER A 35 -9.87 -3.70 4.28
C SER A 35 -9.16 -4.67 3.34
N TRP A 36 -7.90 -4.38 3.05
CA TRP A 36 -7.06 -5.19 2.18
C TRP A 36 -5.75 -5.51 2.89
N GLN A 37 -5.55 -6.79 3.18
CA GLN A 37 -4.28 -7.26 3.73
C GLN A 37 -3.28 -7.45 2.61
N VAL A 38 -2.21 -6.66 2.64
CA VAL A 38 -1.14 -6.68 1.65
C VAL A 38 0.15 -7.17 2.30
N ARG A 39 0.85 -8.07 1.61
CA ARG A 39 2.19 -8.47 2.02
C ARG A 39 3.22 -7.52 1.42
N VAL A 40 3.93 -6.80 2.29
CA VAL A 40 5.05 -5.94 1.93
C VAL A 40 6.34 -6.74 2.08
N LEU A 41 7.12 -6.85 1.01
CA LEU A 41 8.36 -7.62 0.97
C LEU A 41 9.56 -6.70 0.71
N PRO A 42 10.65 -6.77 1.50
CA PRO A 42 11.90 -6.12 1.14
C PRO A 42 12.39 -6.58 -0.23
N TYR A 43 12.88 -5.65 -1.04
CA TYR A 43 13.37 -5.89 -2.39
C TYR A 43 14.70 -5.17 -2.62
N LYS A 44 15.76 -5.95 -2.90
CA LYS A 44 17.10 -5.47 -3.25
C LYS A 44 17.66 -4.38 -2.31
N ASN A 45 17.30 -4.40 -1.02
CA ASN A 45 17.69 -3.43 0.01
C ASN A 45 17.45 -1.95 -0.34
N THR A 46 16.64 -1.66 -1.36
CA THR A 46 16.41 -0.30 -1.86
C THR A 46 14.94 0.07 -1.81
N SER A 47 14.06 -0.94 -1.79
CA SER A 47 12.64 -0.73 -1.68
C SER A 47 11.94 -1.90 -1.00
N HIS A 48 10.67 -1.69 -0.69
CA HIS A 48 9.74 -2.75 -0.33
C HIS A 48 8.60 -2.79 -1.35
N GLN A 49 8.14 -3.98 -1.71
CA GLN A 49 7.13 -4.16 -2.76
C GLN A 49 5.88 -4.84 -2.26
N VAL A 50 4.74 -4.41 -2.79
CA VAL A 50 3.46 -5.13 -2.71
C VAL A 50 3.14 -5.69 -4.08
N GLY A 51 3.10 -7.01 -4.18
CA GLY A 51 2.84 -7.74 -5.43
C GLY A 51 1.36 -7.85 -5.79
N SER A 52 0.89 -9.08 -6.03
CA SER A 52 -0.43 -9.40 -6.62
C SER A 52 -1.63 -8.73 -5.95
N VAL A 53 -1.58 -8.48 -4.64
CA VAL A 53 -2.67 -7.85 -3.90
C VAL A 53 -2.86 -6.38 -4.31
N TRP A 54 -1.81 -5.69 -4.76
CA TRP A 54 -1.90 -4.32 -5.27
C TRP A 54 -2.91 -4.21 -6.41
N LYS A 55 -2.84 -5.12 -7.40
CA LYS A 55 -3.80 -5.15 -8.52
C LYS A 55 -5.24 -5.37 -8.05
N ARG A 56 -5.45 -6.23 -7.06
CA ARG A 56 -6.77 -6.47 -6.48
C ARG A 56 -7.30 -5.21 -5.80
N PHE A 57 -6.46 -4.57 -4.98
CA PHE A 57 -6.79 -3.31 -4.31
C PHE A 57 -7.19 -2.23 -5.33
N CYS A 58 -6.40 -2.04 -6.39
CA CYS A 58 -6.72 -1.07 -7.44
C CYS A 58 -8.04 -1.38 -8.15
N ARG A 59 -8.28 -2.65 -8.50
CA ARG A 59 -9.52 -3.05 -9.18
C ARG A 59 -10.75 -2.82 -8.30
N GLU A 60 -10.69 -3.20 -7.02
CA GLU A 60 -11.82 -3.08 -6.09
C GLU A 60 -12.10 -1.64 -5.67
N ASN A 61 -11.12 -0.74 -5.74
CA ASN A 61 -11.29 0.69 -5.46
C ASN A 61 -11.39 1.56 -6.72
N GLU A 62 -11.50 0.94 -7.90
CA GLU A 62 -11.62 1.59 -9.20
C GLU A 62 -10.51 2.59 -9.52
N ILE A 63 -9.32 2.36 -8.96
CA ILE A 63 -8.14 3.20 -9.20
C ILE A 63 -7.75 3.07 -10.67
N LYS A 64 -7.38 4.18 -11.30
CA LYS A 64 -6.95 4.27 -12.69
C LYS A 64 -5.60 5.00 -12.79
N GLU A 65 -5.04 4.98 -13.98
CA GLU A 65 -3.84 5.77 -14.27
C GLU A 65 -4.22 7.26 -14.26
N GLY A 66 -3.44 8.06 -13.54
CA GLY A 66 -3.75 9.48 -13.25
C GLY A 66 -4.17 9.70 -11.80
N ASP A 67 -4.86 8.74 -11.18
CA ASP A 67 -5.25 8.84 -9.77
C ASP A 67 -4.04 8.86 -8.84
N VAL A 68 -4.16 9.62 -7.75
CA VAL A 68 -3.12 9.74 -6.73
C VAL A 68 -3.55 8.97 -5.49
N CYS A 69 -2.70 8.04 -5.03
CA CYS A 69 -2.91 7.31 -3.77
C CYS A 69 -1.98 7.87 -2.69
N THR A 70 -2.57 8.45 -1.65
CA THR A 70 -1.85 8.93 -0.46
C THR A 70 -1.95 7.89 0.65
N PHE A 71 -0.80 7.39 1.13
CA PHE A 71 -0.73 6.39 2.20
C PHE A 71 -0.43 7.08 3.53
N ASN A 72 -1.45 7.23 4.37
CA ASN A 72 -1.34 7.77 5.72
C ASN A 72 -1.09 6.63 6.72
N ILE A 73 0.03 6.70 7.43
CA ILE A 73 0.40 5.69 8.43
C ILE A 73 -0.35 5.99 9.73
N VAL A 74 -1.37 5.18 10.04
CA VAL A 74 -2.09 5.28 11.33
C VAL A 74 -1.30 4.51 12.39
N GLU A 75 -0.87 3.30 12.04
CA GLU A 75 0.08 2.47 12.78
C GLU A 75 1.02 1.80 11.78
N SER A 76 2.15 1.26 12.23
CA SER A 76 3.12 0.60 11.33
C SER A 76 2.47 -0.45 10.42
N LEU A 77 1.44 -1.16 10.90
CA LEU A 77 0.73 -2.21 10.16
C LEU A 77 -0.70 -1.83 9.73
N LEU A 78 -1.15 -0.58 9.96
CA LEU A 78 -2.48 -0.08 9.58
C LEU A 78 -2.36 1.24 8.83
N TRP A 79 -2.67 1.21 7.54
CA TRP A 79 -2.51 2.37 6.65
C TRP A 79 -3.86 2.81 6.09
N HIS A 80 -4.13 4.10 6.21
CA HIS A 80 -5.28 4.74 5.59
C HIS A 80 -4.89 5.26 4.20
N VAL A 81 -5.52 4.73 3.17
CA VAL A 81 -5.24 5.09 1.78
C VAL A 81 -6.32 6.02 1.27
N VAL A 82 -5.93 7.26 0.97
CA VAL A 82 -6.80 8.25 0.32
C VAL A 82 -6.53 8.21 -1.17
N VAL A 83 -7.59 8.12 -1.97
CA VAL A 83 -7.51 8.10 -3.44
C VAL A 83 -8.09 9.40 -3.97
N ASP A 84 -7.23 10.27 -4.47
CA ASP A 84 -7.61 11.49 -5.16
C ASP A 84 -7.75 11.18 -6.66
N ARG A 85 -8.97 11.38 -7.18
CA ARG A 85 -9.35 11.00 -8.55
C ARG A 85 -9.20 12.21 -9.47
N CYS A 86 -8.57 12.02 -10.62
CA CYS A 86 -8.46 13.04 -11.66
C CYS A 86 -9.67 13.08 -12.59
#